data_AF-A0A370DW51-F1
#
_entry.id   AF-A0A370DW51-F1
#
_cell.length_a   1.000
_cell.length_b   1.000
_cell.length_c   1.000
_cell.angle_alpha   90.00
_cell.angle_beta   90.00
_cell.angle_gamma   90.00
#
_symmetry.space_group_name_H-M   'P 1'
#
loop_
_entity.id
_entity.type
_entity.pdbx_description
1 polymer ?
#
loop_
_entity_poly.entity_id
_entity_poly.type
_entity_poly.pdbx_seq_one_letter_code
_entity_poly.pdbx_strand_id
1 'polypeptide(L)'
;GTSSSFQKTKELLTDYFTPKSNVPYNRHMFHRAEQHEGETVGQFVTRLRQLASSCDYGNNVDEYIRDQVIDRCRSDSLRTKLLAAGKDLTLNRAIEIAQTRESSERQAKDMARGTANNTVYAAFNRSARIPFETHTRKPVNRHSNTQQRHDRCTRCGLQGHTSDECKCTRDKECHKCGVRGHFAVMCRSKPRQQSQRSSQTWQKKRAQPVNPIRYMAESAAHSDNPADYLSRHPATKVSQAQRMAEDFINHIADSSTPNAITLDEIKVHTRQDATLNKVIEVIRTGRWHDTANNESADIAAFRNVRDELTVGENGDFLLRDSRIVIPTALRSRVIQLAHEGHQGICKTKALIRSKVWFPGIDKETEAVVMGCIPCVANSNRRQMEPLNMTTLPRGPWINLSIDFCGPMPTGEYLLCVTDEYSRYPVVHVTRSTSAETVIPIMESIFAMFGYPETIKSDNGPPFQSNAWSQFLQSCGVRHRKITPLWPMANAQVENFNKPMMKAVRSAIIQHRNWRRELQQFLRNYRSTPHSSTLFTPHRLLFGREPRTKLPELPTLQSVHPEDEVVRRQDARAKARMKEYSDKRAHASHVNLQ
;
A
#
# COMPACT_ATOMS: atom_id res chain seq x y z
N GLY A 1 -20.18 -3.19 51.50
CA GLY A 1 -20.61 -4.41 50.79
C GLY A 1 -21.52 -4.14 49.60
N THR A 2 -21.21 -3.16 48.73
CA THR A 2 -22.07 -2.77 47.60
C THR A 2 -21.45 -3.06 46.22
N SER A 3 -20.14 -3.26 46.14
CA SER A 3 -19.43 -3.59 44.87
C SER A 3 -19.82 -4.96 44.31
N SER A 4 -20.20 -5.92 45.16
CA SER A 4 -20.62 -7.27 44.73
C SER A 4 -21.99 -7.25 44.03
N SER A 5 -22.88 -6.34 44.45
CA SER A 5 -24.23 -6.24 43.90
C SER A 5 -24.21 -5.69 42.48
N PHE A 6 -23.48 -4.60 42.24
CA PHE A 6 -23.35 -3.99 40.91
C PHE A 6 -22.70 -4.93 39.89
N GLN A 7 -21.65 -5.66 40.28
CA GLN A 7 -21.00 -6.64 39.43
C GLN A 7 -21.97 -7.76 39.03
N LYS A 8 -22.75 -8.27 39.99
CA LYS A 8 -23.82 -9.25 39.76
C LYS A 8 -24.91 -8.74 38.83
N THR A 9 -25.36 -7.50 39.02
CA THR A 9 -26.39 -6.89 38.18
C THR A 9 -25.89 -6.67 36.76
N LYS A 10 -24.63 -6.27 36.59
CA LYS A 10 -23.98 -6.11 35.28
C LYS A 10 -23.82 -7.46 34.58
N GLU A 11 -23.42 -8.51 35.30
CA GLU A 11 -23.35 -9.87 34.76
C GLU A 11 -24.72 -10.38 34.33
N LEU A 12 -25.75 -10.22 35.17
CA LEU A 12 -27.13 -10.63 34.84
C LEU A 12 -27.73 -9.87 33.65
N LEU A 13 -27.48 -8.57 33.56
CA LEU A 13 -27.93 -7.76 32.40
C LEU A 13 -27.16 -8.15 31.14
N THR A 14 -25.86 -8.40 31.25
CA THR A 14 -25.06 -8.88 30.12
C THR A 14 -25.60 -10.23 29.64
N ASP A 15 -25.88 -11.16 30.55
CA ASP A 15 -26.42 -12.48 30.22
C ASP A 15 -27.84 -12.43 29.62
N TYR A 16 -28.64 -11.42 30.02
CA TYR A 16 -29.98 -11.18 29.48
C TYR A 16 -29.98 -10.56 28.08
N PHE A 17 -29.05 -9.63 27.80
CA PHE A 17 -28.98 -8.89 26.52
C PHE A 17 -28.01 -9.51 25.50
N THR A 18 -27.24 -10.52 25.86
CA THR A 18 -26.40 -11.26 24.91
C THR A 18 -27.31 -12.16 24.06
N PRO A 19 -27.31 -12.05 22.72
CA PRO A 19 -28.04 -12.97 21.87
C PRO A 19 -27.60 -14.39 22.17
N LYS A 20 -28.50 -15.23 22.71
CA LYS A 20 -28.21 -16.64 22.97
C LYS A 20 -27.90 -17.31 21.64
N SER A 21 -26.61 -17.52 21.35
CA SER A 21 -26.18 -18.18 20.12
C SER A 21 -26.83 -19.55 20.07
N ASN A 22 -27.60 -19.84 19.03
CA ASN A 22 -28.18 -21.17 18.84
C ASN A 22 -27.05 -22.13 18.42
N VAL A 23 -26.34 -22.68 19.40
CA VAL A 23 -25.20 -23.59 19.20
C VAL A 23 -25.57 -24.75 18.28
N PRO A 24 -26.73 -25.44 18.44
CA PRO A 24 -27.17 -26.46 17.49
C PRO A 24 -27.28 -25.97 16.04
N TYR A 25 -27.85 -24.77 15.82
CA TYR A 25 -27.96 -24.18 14.48
C TYR A 25 -26.58 -23.84 13.89
N ASN A 26 -25.68 -23.27 14.69
CA ASN A 26 -24.33 -22.93 14.23
C ASN A 26 -23.52 -24.19 13.89
N ARG A 27 -23.63 -25.26 14.69
CA ARG A 27 -23.03 -26.56 14.39
C ARG A 27 -23.60 -27.16 13.10
N HIS A 28 -24.92 -27.05 12.87
CA HIS A 28 -25.54 -27.47 11.62
C HIS A 28 -24.97 -26.71 10.41
N MET A 29 -24.83 -25.38 10.53
CA MET A 29 -24.23 -24.55 9.48
C MET A 29 -22.76 -24.90 9.23
N PHE A 30 -22.00 -25.18 10.28
CA PHE A 30 -20.62 -25.65 10.18
C PHE A 30 -20.52 -26.97 9.40
N HIS A 31 -21.33 -27.97 9.73
CA HIS A 31 -21.30 -29.28 9.07
C HIS A 31 -21.78 -29.25 7.61
N ARG A 32 -22.59 -28.25 7.23
CA ARG A 32 -23.01 -28.01 5.83
C ARG A 32 -22.00 -27.23 5.00
N ALA A 33 -20.97 -26.66 5.62
CA ALA A 33 -19.98 -25.85 4.91
C ALA A 33 -19.08 -26.75 4.05
N GLU A 34 -19.10 -26.52 2.75
CA GLU A 34 -18.27 -27.21 1.76
C GLU A 34 -17.36 -26.25 0.98
N GLN A 35 -16.26 -26.76 0.42
CA GLN A 35 -15.33 -25.94 -0.36
C GLN A 35 -15.99 -25.45 -1.66
N HIS A 36 -16.04 -24.13 -1.87
CA HIS A 36 -16.64 -23.53 -3.06
C HIS A 36 -15.74 -23.67 -4.30
N GLU A 37 -16.32 -23.50 -5.49
CA GLU A 37 -15.58 -23.52 -6.75
C GLU A 37 -14.56 -22.37 -6.83
N GLY A 38 -13.28 -22.70 -7.02
CA GLY A 38 -12.18 -21.72 -7.06
C GLY A 38 -11.69 -21.24 -5.69
N GLU A 39 -12.30 -21.67 -4.59
CA GLU A 39 -11.84 -21.38 -3.23
C GLU A 39 -10.62 -22.23 -2.88
N THR A 40 -9.55 -21.60 -2.36
CA THR A 40 -8.39 -22.35 -1.86
C THR A 40 -8.71 -23.00 -0.52
N VAL A 41 -8.02 -24.09 -0.17
CA VAL A 41 -8.21 -24.78 1.11
C VAL A 41 -7.91 -23.84 2.29
N GLY A 42 -6.97 -22.91 2.14
CA GLY A 42 -6.70 -21.88 3.15
C GLY A 42 -7.87 -20.91 3.36
N GLN A 43 -8.57 -20.52 2.28
CA GLN A 43 -9.78 -19.70 2.36
C GLN A 43 -10.93 -20.49 3.01
N PHE A 44 -11.08 -21.76 2.63
CA PHE A 44 -12.08 -22.64 3.22
C PHE A 44 -11.86 -22.83 4.73
N VAL A 45 -10.63 -23.08 5.18
CA VAL A 45 -10.28 -23.16 6.61
C VAL A 45 -10.59 -21.85 7.34
N THR A 46 -10.32 -20.70 6.73
CA THR A 46 -10.62 -19.39 7.33
C THR A 46 -12.12 -19.22 7.58
N ARG A 47 -12.96 -19.64 6.61
CA ARG A 47 -14.41 -19.63 6.74
C ARG A 47 -14.90 -20.63 7.79
N LEU A 48 -14.30 -21.82 7.87
CA LEU A 48 -14.60 -22.79 8.91
C LEU A 48 -14.25 -22.27 10.31
N ARG A 49 -13.15 -21.54 10.48
CA ARG A 49 -12.80 -20.87 11.75
C ARG A 49 -13.84 -19.82 12.17
N GLN A 50 -14.38 -19.06 11.21
CA GLN A 50 -15.45 -18.08 11.47
C GLN A 50 -16.77 -18.76 11.85
N LEU A 51 -17.12 -19.88 11.21
CA LEU A 51 -18.32 -20.64 11.57
C LEU A 51 -18.17 -21.31 12.95
N ALA A 52 -16.98 -21.84 13.25
CA ALA A 52 -16.69 -22.51 14.51
C ALA A 52 -16.70 -21.58 15.73
N SER A 53 -16.49 -20.26 15.58
CA SER A 53 -16.43 -19.32 16.72
C SER A 53 -17.73 -19.23 17.51
N SER A 54 -18.86 -19.64 16.93
CA SER A 54 -20.19 -19.65 17.56
C SER A 54 -20.74 -21.07 17.78
N CYS A 55 -19.90 -22.09 17.65
CA CYS A 55 -20.29 -23.51 17.74
C CYS A 55 -19.95 -24.19 19.08
N ASP A 56 -19.27 -23.49 19.99
CA ASP A 56 -18.86 -24.01 21.30
C ASP A 56 -18.15 -25.37 21.21
N TYR A 57 -17.09 -25.45 20.40
CA TYR A 57 -16.27 -26.67 20.25
C TYR A 57 -15.11 -26.75 21.28
N GLY A 58 -15.02 -25.78 22.20
CA GLY A 58 -13.97 -25.72 23.21
C GLY A 58 -12.55 -25.71 22.62
N ASN A 59 -11.63 -26.49 23.21
CA ASN A 59 -10.24 -26.57 22.77
C ASN A 59 -10.03 -27.45 21.53
N ASN A 60 -11.07 -28.14 21.06
CA ASN A 60 -10.97 -29.12 19.96
C ASN A 60 -11.39 -28.55 18.60
N VAL A 61 -11.55 -27.22 18.48
CA VAL A 61 -11.94 -26.53 17.24
C VAL A 61 -11.08 -26.96 16.04
N ASP A 62 -9.77 -27.12 16.24
CA ASP A 62 -8.85 -27.50 15.17
C ASP A 62 -9.09 -28.93 14.66
N GLU A 63 -9.53 -29.86 15.53
CA GLU A 63 -9.90 -31.23 15.13
C GLU A 63 -11.16 -31.23 14.28
N TYR A 64 -12.20 -30.49 14.70
CA TYR A 64 -13.44 -30.37 13.93
C TYR A 64 -13.23 -29.70 12.57
N ILE A 65 -12.38 -28.67 12.50
CA ILE A 65 -12.03 -28.03 11.22
C ILE A 65 -11.23 -28.98 10.34
N ARG A 66 -10.27 -29.72 10.90
CA ARG A 66 -9.51 -30.73 10.14
C ARG A 66 -10.45 -31.77 9.53
N ASP A 67 -11.36 -32.31 10.33
CA ASP A 67 -12.27 -33.36 9.89
C ASP A 67 -13.25 -32.83 8.83
N GLN A 68 -13.75 -31.60 8.99
CA GLN A 68 -14.59 -30.93 8.00
C GLN A 68 -13.84 -30.64 6.68
N VAL A 69 -12.54 -30.33 6.73
CA VAL A 69 -11.70 -30.17 5.54
C VAL A 69 -11.51 -31.50 4.82
N ILE A 70 -11.34 -32.60 5.55
CA ILE A 70 -11.21 -33.94 4.94
C ILE A 70 -12.54 -34.34 4.27
N ASP A 71 -13.66 -34.17 4.97
CA ASP A 71 -14.99 -34.55 4.46
C ASP A 71 -15.40 -33.70 3.25
N ARG A 72 -15.25 -32.38 3.32
CA ARG A 72 -15.83 -31.42 2.36
C ARG A 72 -14.85 -30.68 1.46
N CYS A 73 -13.61 -31.16 1.34
CA CYS A 73 -12.73 -30.69 0.26
C CYS A 73 -13.24 -31.17 -1.10
N ARG A 74 -13.02 -30.37 -2.15
CA ARG A 74 -13.49 -30.69 -3.51
C ARG A 74 -12.60 -31.70 -4.25
N SER A 75 -11.33 -31.81 -3.86
CA SER A 75 -10.35 -32.65 -4.55
C SER A 75 -10.24 -34.03 -3.91
N ASP A 76 -10.74 -35.06 -4.61
CA ASP A 76 -10.65 -36.46 -4.13
C ASP A 76 -9.22 -36.89 -3.87
N SER A 77 -8.31 -36.47 -4.74
CA SER A 77 -6.88 -36.76 -4.60
C SER A 77 -6.19 -35.99 -3.46
N LEU A 78 -6.77 -34.88 -2.98
CA LEU A 78 -6.34 -34.25 -1.73
C LEU A 78 -6.90 -35.03 -0.54
N ARG A 79 -8.19 -35.42 -0.59
CA ARG A 79 -8.84 -36.23 0.44
C ARG A 79 -8.09 -37.52 0.71
N THR A 80 -7.73 -38.28 -0.33
CA THR A 80 -6.94 -39.52 -0.21
C THR A 80 -5.59 -39.27 0.47
N LYS A 81 -4.91 -38.16 0.14
CA LYS A 81 -3.61 -37.82 0.74
C LYS A 81 -3.73 -37.42 2.21
N LEU A 82 -4.79 -36.72 2.59
CA LEU A 82 -5.04 -36.37 3.99
C LEU A 82 -5.37 -37.63 4.80
N LEU A 83 -6.23 -38.51 4.29
CA LEU A 83 -6.55 -39.78 4.95
C LEU A 83 -5.33 -40.69 5.11
N ALA A 84 -4.41 -40.68 4.13
CA ALA A 84 -3.16 -41.44 4.19
C ALA A 84 -2.14 -40.90 5.21
N ALA A 85 -2.31 -39.67 5.71
CA ALA A 85 -1.38 -39.08 6.69
C ALA A 85 -1.49 -39.69 8.09
N GLY A 86 -2.51 -40.51 8.37
CA GLY A 86 -2.62 -41.30 9.58
C GLY A 86 -2.92 -40.50 10.86
N LYS A 87 -2.62 -41.10 12.02
CA LYS A 87 -3.04 -40.65 13.36
C LYS A 87 -2.46 -39.29 13.79
N ASP A 88 -1.35 -38.85 13.17
CA ASP A 88 -0.64 -37.61 13.53
C ASP A 88 -1.05 -36.40 12.67
N LEU A 89 -2.14 -36.50 11.90
CA LEU A 89 -2.60 -35.39 11.08
C LEU A 89 -3.20 -34.27 11.94
N THR A 90 -2.47 -33.17 12.08
CA THR A 90 -2.96 -31.92 12.68
C THR A 90 -3.59 -31.01 11.61
N LEU A 91 -4.41 -30.04 12.01
CA LEU A 91 -4.98 -29.05 11.08
C LEU A 91 -3.89 -28.28 10.31
N ASN A 92 -2.82 -27.86 10.99
CA ASN A 92 -1.69 -27.18 10.35
C ASN A 92 -1.02 -28.08 9.30
N ARG A 93 -0.84 -29.37 9.62
CA ARG A 93 -0.28 -30.33 8.67
C ARG A 93 -1.20 -30.55 7.46
N ALA A 94 -2.52 -30.58 7.66
CA ALA A 94 -3.49 -30.67 6.58
C ALA A 94 -3.43 -29.44 5.65
N ILE A 95 -3.29 -28.23 6.21
CA ILE A 95 -3.14 -26.98 5.45
C ILE A 95 -1.85 -27.01 4.63
N GLU A 96 -0.73 -27.46 5.21
CA GLU A 96 0.55 -27.59 4.49
C GLU A 96 0.46 -28.54 3.29
N ILE A 97 -0.15 -29.72 3.48
CA ILE A 97 -0.35 -30.71 2.41
C ILE A 97 -1.21 -30.10 1.29
N ALA A 98 -2.27 -29.39 1.65
CA ALA A 98 -3.15 -28.71 0.69
C ALA A 98 -2.42 -27.60 -0.07
N GLN A 99 -1.70 -26.71 0.60
CA GLN A 99 -0.96 -25.60 -0.03
C GLN A 99 0.16 -26.10 -0.96
N THR A 100 0.87 -27.15 -0.54
CA THR A 100 1.90 -27.81 -1.37
C THR A 100 1.28 -28.36 -2.65
N ARG A 101 0.10 -28.96 -2.54
CA ARG A 101 -0.63 -29.47 -3.70
C ARG A 101 -1.14 -28.34 -4.60
N GLU A 102 -1.82 -27.35 -4.05
CA GLU A 102 -2.37 -26.22 -4.82
C GLU A 102 -1.28 -25.46 -5.58
N SER A 103 -0.11 -25.28 -4.96
CA SER A 103 1.06 -24.68 -5.62
C SER A 103 1.61 -25.57 -6.73
N SER A 104 1.68 -26.89 -6.51
CA SER A 104 2.12 -27.85 -7.54
C SER A 104 1.15 -27.91 -8.73
N GLU A 105 -0.16 -27.89 -8.47
CA GLU A 105 -1.18 -27.86 -9.54
C GLU A 105 -1.15 -26.55 -10.32
N ARG A 106 -0.91 -25.42 -9.65
CA ARG A 106 -0.74 -24.12 -10.30
C ARG A 106 0.51 -24.11 -11.18
N GLN A 107 1.64 -24.58 -10.66
CA GLN A 107 2.89 -24.71 -11.41
C GLN A 107 2.73 -25.65 -12.62
N ALA A 108 2.05 -26.79 -12.46
CA ALA A 108 1.77 -27.71 -13.56
C ALA A 108 0.88 -27.07 -14.64
N LYS A 109 -0.15 -26.29 -14.25
CA LYS A 109 -0.98 -25.52 -15.18
C LYS A 109 -0.18 -24.43 -15.90
N ASP A 110 0.72 -23.74 -15.21
CA ASP A 110 1.59 -22.71 -15.80
C ASP A 110 2.62 -23.33 -16.75
N MET A 111 3.17 -24.49 -16.43
CA MET A 111 4.01 -25.28 -17.33
C MET A 111 3.24 -25.72 -18.58
N ALA A 112 1.99 -26.20 -18.42
CA ALA A 112 1.15 -26.59 -19.55
C ALA A 112 0.77 -25.39 -20.45
N ARG A 113 0.50 -24.21 -19.85
CA ARG A 113 0.25 -22.95 -20.59
C ARG A 113 1.50 -22.43 -21.29
N GLY A 114 2.68 -22.59 -20.68
CA GLY A 114 3.97 -22.27 -21.28
C GLY A 114 4.27 -23.09 -22.54
N THR A 115 3.83 -24.35 -22.58
CA THR A 115 3.98 -25.22 -23.76
C THR A 115 2.98 -24.84 -24.88
N ALA A 116 1.78 -24.37 -24.56
CA ALA A 116 0.77 -23.96 -25.55
C ALA A 116 1.11 -22.66 -26.30
N ASN A 117 1.91 -21.77 -25.69
CA ASN A 117 2.41 -20.55 -26.33
C ASN A 117 3.73 -20.75 -27.11
N ASN A 118 4.30 -21.97 -27.10
CA ASN A 118 5.57 -22.29 -27.74
C ASN A 118 5.44 -23.25 -28.94
N THR A 119 4.22 -23.50 -29.43
CA THR A 119 3.94 -24.40 -30.57
C THR A 119 4.11 -23.74 -31.95
N VAL A 120 4.79 -22.60 -32.06
CA VAL A 120 5.22 -22.03 -33.37
C VAL A 120 6.64 -22.49 -33.74
N TYR A 121 7.40 -23.12 -32.84
CA TYR A 121 8.81 -23.50 -33.06
C TYR A 121 9.10 -25.01 -32.96
N ALA A 122 8.13 -25.88 -33.24
CA ALA A 122 8.33 -27.33 -33.21
C ALA A 122 7.73 -28.03 -34.44
N ALA A 123 8.12 -27.60 -35.64
CA ALA A 123 7.84 -28.34 -36.89
C ALA A 123 9.00 -28.32 -37.89
N PHE A 124 10.24 -28.19 -37.42
CA PHE A 124 11.44 -28.37 -38.25
C PHE A 124 12.41 -29.31 -37.55
N ASN A 125 12.14 -30.62 -37.65
CA ASN A 125 13.16 -31.67 -37.79
C ASN A 125 12.49 -33.06 -37.75
N ARG A 126 11.82 -33.42 -38.85
CA ARG A 126 11.85 -34.80 -39.35
C ARG A 126 12.10 -34.75 -40.84
N SER A 127 13.34 -35.02 -41.21
CA SER A 127 13.72 -35.33 -42.58
C SER A 127 13.12 -36.68 -42.95
N ALA A 128 12.17 -36.69 -43.87
CA ALA A 128 11.94 -37.78 -44.79
C ALA A 128 12.17 -37.24 -46.21
N ARG A 129 12.96 -38.00 -46.98
CA ARG A 129 13.33 -37.85 -48.41
C ARG A 129 12.05 -37.53 -49.23
N ILE A 130 12.02 -36.80 -50.36
CA ILE A 130 12.63 -36.97 -51.70
C ILE A 130 12.38 -35.63 -52.51
N PRO A 131 12.68 -35.51 -53.84
CA PRO A 131 13.90 -35.02 -54.50
C PRO A 131 13.85 -33.61 -55.14
N PHE A 132 15.06 -33.13 -55.43
CA PHE A 132 15.55 -32.24 -56.48
C PHE A 132 14.60 -31.91 -57.65
N GLU A 133 14.38 -30.61 -57.92
CA GLU A 133 14.46 -30.05 -59.28
C GLU A 133 14.61 -28.52 -59.26
N THR A 134 15.07 -28.01 -60.39
CA THR A 134 15.93 -26.85 -60.57
C THR A 134 15.18 -25.59 -61.05
N HIS A 135 15.92 -24.48 -61.03
CA HIS A 135 15.80 -23.31 -61.91
C HIS A 135 15.04 -22.06 -61.43
N THR A 136 15.88 -21.02 -61.33
CA THR A 136 15.72 -19.67 -61.90
C THR A 136 15.03 -18.59 -61.10
N ARG A 137 15.78 -17.48 -61.01
CA ARG A 137 15.47 -16.21 -60.39
C ARG A 137 14.74 -15.29 -61.37
N LYS A 138 13.86 -14.46 -60.78
CA LYS A 138 13.36 -13.12 -61.19
C LYS A 138 12.22 -13.07 -62.23
N PRO A 139 11.47 -11.95 -62.31
CA PRO A 139 10.90 -11.09 -61.25
C PRO A 139 9.42 -10.72 -61.55
N VAL A 140 8.85 -9.76 -60.80
CA VAL A 140 7.76 -8.81 -61.13
C VAL A 140 6.52 -8.82 -60.21
N ASN A 141 6.30 -7.63 -59.64
CA ASN A 141 5.11 -7.01 -59.04
C ASN A 141 3.72 -7.56 -59.41
N ARG A 142 2.80 -7.57 -58.42
CA ARG A 142 1.73 -6.55 -58.29
C ARG A 142 0.86 -6.73 -57.01
N HIS A 143 0.76 -5.61 -56.30
CA HIS A 143 -0.29 -5.08 -55.41
C HIS A 143 -1.45 -5.94 -54.87
N SER A 144 -1.66 -5.87 -53.55
CA SER A 144 -2.81 -5.19 -52.91
C SER A 144 -2.58 -5.13 -51.39
N ASN A 145 -2.34 -3.93 -50.84
CA ASN A 145 -3.32 -3.09 -50.15
C ASN A 145 -3.54 -3.46 -48.66
N THR A 146 -2.71 -2.88 -47.78
CA THR A 146 -3.07 -2.60 -46.39
C THR A 146 -2.56 -1.20 -46.04
N GLN A 147 -3.51 -0.28 -45.79
CA GLN A 147 -3.25 1.10 -45.38
C GLN A 147 -2.50 1.11 -44.04
N GLN A 148 -1.20 1.43 -44.07
CA GLN A 148 -0.45 1.80 -42.89
C GLN A 148 -0.69 3.27 -42.54
N ARG A 149 -1.25 3.53 -41.35
CA ARG A 149 -1.19 4.87 -40.75
C ARG A 149 0.26 5.14 -40.33
N HIS A 150 0.94 6.06 -41.00
CA HIS A 150 2.27 6.52 -40.61
C HIS A 150 2.20 7.59 -39.51
N ASP A 151 2.82 7.30 -38.36
CA ASP A 151 3.03 8.27 -37.27
C ASP A 151 3.89 9.47 -37.74
N ARG A 152 3.58 10.66 -37.21
CA ARG A 152 4.29 11.92 -37.51
C ARG A 152 5.59 12.00 -36.70
N CYS A 153 6.68 12.46 -37.31
CA CYS A 153 7.98 12.66 -36.66
C CYS A 153 7.85 13.60 -35.45
N THR A 154 8.35 13.18 -34.28
CA THR A 154 8.18 13.95 -33.03
C THR A 154 9.09 15.17 -32.91
N ARG A 155 10.05 15.36 -33.84
CA ARG A 155 10.94 16.52 -33.87
C ARG A 155 10.46 17.63 -34.81
N CYS A 156 9.97 17.28 -36.00
CA CYS A 156 9.56 18.25 -37.03
C CYS A 156 8.06 18.20 -37.40
N GLY A 157 7.35 17.13 -37.03
CA GLY A 157 5.92 16.95 -37.34
C GLY A 157 5.60 16.38 -38.73
N LEU A 158 6.60 16.16 -39.59
CA LEU A 158 6.43 15.59 -40.94
C LEU A 158 6.33 14.06 -40.91
N GLN A 159 5.63 13.48 -41.89
CA GLN A 159 5.56 12.02 -42.08
C GLN A 159 6.71 11.52 -42.97
N GLY A 160 7.04 10.23 -42.87
CA GLY A 160 8.01 9.57 -43.77
C GLY A 160 9.43 9.43 -43.24
N HIS A 161 9.70 9.78 -41.98
CA HIS A 161 10.97 9.47 -41.32
C HIS A 161 10.79 9.37 -39.80
N THR A 162 11.70 8.65 -39.15
CA THR A 162 11.74 8.55 -37.69
C THR A 162 12.46 9.76 -37.07
N SER A 163 12.22 10.04 -35.80
CA SER A 163 12.83 11.19 -35.11
C SER A 163 14.36 11.16 -35.10
N ASP A 164 14.97 9.98 -35.19
CA ASP A 164 16.42 9.81 -35.23
C ASP A 164 17.02 10.13 -36.61
N GLU A 165 16.18 10.09 -37.65
CA GLU A 165 16.54 10.40 -39.04
C GLU A 165 16.19 11.84 -39.46
N CYS A 166 15.58 12.65 -38.58
CA CYS A 166 15.22 14.05 -38.91
C CYS A 166 16.47 14.92 -39.03
N LYS A 167 16.89 15.14 -40.28
CA LYS A 167 17.91 16.13 -40.66
C LYS A 167 17.41 17.57 -40.53
N CYS A 168 16.10 17.75 -40.51
CA CYS A 168 15.38 19.02 -40.48
C CYS A 168 15.63 19.91 -39.26
N THR A 169 15.88 19.31 -38.09
CA THR A 169 15.92 20.04 -36.81
C THR A 169 17.26 19.93 -36.09
N ARG A 170 18.25 19.23 -36.67
CA ARG A 170 19.52 18.87 -36.03
C ARG A 170 20.28 20.08 -35.46
N ASP A 171 20.23 21.21 -36.16
CA ASP A 171 20.96 22.44 -35.76
C ASP A 171 20.04 23.65 -35.47
N LYS A 172 18.72 23.46 -35.50
CA LYS A 172 17.74 24.55 -35.32
C LYS A 172 17.26 24.64 -33.87
N GLU A 173 17.23 25.86 -33.33
CA GLU A 173 16.74 26.17 -31.99
C GLU A 173 15.22 26.35 -31.97
N CYS A 174 14.58 25.77 -30.96
CA CYS A 174 13.16 25.93 -30.76
C CYS A 174 12.83 27.33 -30.22
N HIS A 175 12.07 28.11 -30.97
CA HIS A 175 11.65 29.46 -30.56
C HIS A 175 10.76 29.52 -29.30
N LYS A 176 10.25 28.38 -28.78
CA LYS A 176 9.48 28.31 -27.53
C LYS A 176 10.31 28.03 -26.28
N CYS A 177 11.40 27.26 -26.38
CA CYS A 177 12.17 26.82 -25.22
C CYS A 177 13.69 27.00 -25.34
N GLY A 178 14.19 27.44 -26.49
CA GLY A 178 15.62 27.66 -26.76
C GLY A 178 16.43 26.38 -26.96
N VAL A 179 15.84 25.20 -26.84
CA VAL A 179 16.56 23.92 -26.99
C VAL A 179 16.64 23.51 -28.47
N ARG A 180 17.83 23.09 -28.91
CA ARG A 180 18.08 22.58 -30.28
C ARG A 180 17.44 21.21 -30.50
N GLY A 181 17.03 20.91 -31.72
CA GLY A 181 16.60 19.56 -32.11
C GLY A 181 15.12 19.38 -32.40
N HIS A 182 14.27 20.40 -32.24
CA HIS A 182 12.83 20.33 -32.56
C HIS A 182 12.23 21.70 -32.92
N PHE A 183 11.09 21.71 -33.60
CA PHE A 183 10.35 22.94 -33.89
C PHE A 183 9.36 23.32 -32.78
N ALA A 184 9.03 24.61 -32.68
CA ALA A 184 8.08 25.14 -31.70
C ALA A 184 6.70 24.47 -31.71
N VAL A 185 6.30 23.93 -32.87
CA VAL A 185 5.06 23.16 -33.05
C VAL A 185 5.08 21.84 -32.27
N MET A 186 6.25 21.20 -32.15
CA MET A 186 6.45 19.94 -31.42
C MET A 186 7.04 20.16 -30.01
N CYS A 187 7.10 21.42 -29.55
CA CYS A 187 7.66 21.77 -28.26
C CYS A 187 6.71 21.41 -27.11
N ARG A 188 7.19 20.58 -26.18
CA ARG A 188 6.42 20.11 -25.01
C ARG A 188 6.69 20.92 -23.73
N SER A 189 7.44 22.02 -23.83
CA SER A 189 7.77 22.90 -22.70
C SER A 189 6.59 23.79 -22.31
N LYS A 190 6.29 23.91 -21.01
CA LYS A 190 5.27 24.85 -20.49
C LYS A 190 5.81 26.30 -20.49
N PRO A 191 4.97 27.32 -20.72
CA PRO A 191 5.40 28.72 -20.73
C PRO A 191 5.87 29.18 -19.35
N ARG A 192 6.94 29.99 -19.34
CA ARG A 192 7.60 30.53 -18.14
C ARG A 192 6.93 31.87 -17.79
N GLN A 193 6.17 31.94 -16.69
CA GLN A 193 5.70 33.23 -16.17
C GLN A 193 6.88 33.98 -15.52
N GLN A 194 7.16 35.17 -16.02
CA GLN A 194 8.05 36.15 -15.36
C GLN A 194 7.37 36.64 -14.08
N SER A 195 7.90 36.29 -12.91
CA SER A 195 7.52 36.98 -11.68
C SER A 195 8.30 38.29 -11.60
N GLN A 196 7.58 39.40 -11.67
CA GLN A 196 8.09 40.71 -11.30
C GLN A 196 8.45 40.69 -9.81
N ARG A 197 9.66 41.16 -9.51
CA ARG A 197 10.11 41.47 -8.15
C ARG A 197 9.30 42.67 -7.64
N SER A 198 8.50 42.48 -6.59
CA SER A 198 8.10 43.58 -5.71
C SER A 198 8.83 43.45 -4.38
N SER A 199 9.61 44.49 -4.08
CA SER A 199 10.28 44.68 -2.80
C SER A 199 9.25 45.20 -1.80
N GLN A 200 8.89 44.41 -0.79
CA GLN A 200 8.22 44.93 0.40
C GLN A 200 8.96 44.46 1.66
N THR A 201 9.65 45.44 2.23
CA THR A 201 10.29 45.50 3.52
C THR A 201 9.28 45.21 4.63
N TRP A 202 9.51 44.14 5.42
CA TRP A 202 8.79 43.89 6.66
C TRP A 202 9.61 44.34 7.86
N GLN A 203 9.10 45.34 8.56
CA GLN A 203 9.64 45.86 9.82
C GLN A 203 9.47 44.84 10.95
N LYS A 204 10.52 44.71 11.77
CA LYS A 204 10.58 43.90 12.99
C LYS A 204 9.61 44.45 14.04
N LYS A 205 8.71 43.62 14.57
CA LYS A 205 8.11 43.81 15.90
C LYS A 205 8.65 42.74 16.86
N ARG A 206 9.20 43.22 17.97
CA ARG A 206 9.75 42.46 19.11
C ARG A 206 8.66 41.64 19.80
N ALA A 207 8.94 40.39 20.12
CA ALA A 207 8.20 39.59 21.09
C ALA A 207 8.99 39.50 22.41
N GLN A 208 8.30 39.62 23.54
CA GLN A 208 8.83 39.51 24.90
C GLN A 208 9.02 38.04 25.31
N PRO A 209 9.92 37.73 26.27
CA PRO A 209 10.18 36.37 26.73
C PRO A 209 9.18 35.92 27.82
N VAL A 210 8.80 34.64 27.80
CA VAL A 210 8.05 33.97 28.87
C VAL A 210 8.98 33.02 29.61
N ASN A 211 8.96 33.08 30.95
CA ASN A 211 9.87 32.41 31.88
C ASN A 211 9.77 30.87 31.88
N PRO A 212 10.87 30.16 32.21
CA PRO A 212 10.90 28.71 32.40
C PRO A 212 10.52 28.29 33.83
N ILE A 213 9.71 27.23 33.95
CA ILE A 213 9.39 26.56 35.22
C ILE A 213 10.46 25.49 35.50
N ARG A 214 11.08 25.57 36.68
CA ARG A 214 12.02 24.57 37.24
C ARG A 214 11.25 23.44 37.92
N TYR A 215 11.69 22.20 37.72
CA TYR A 215 11.37 21.07 38.60
C TYR A 215 12.60 20.73 39.45
N MET A 216 12.42 20.69 40.78
CA MET A 216 13.32 20.00 41.71
C MET A 216 12.78 18.59 41.95
N ALA A 217 13.67 17.61 41.92
CA ALA A 217 13.40 16.23 42.29
C ALA A 217 14.03 15.98 43.67
N GLU A 218 13.25 15.45 44.60
CA GLU A 218 13.75 14.72 45.77
C GLU A 218 12.99 13.40 45.89
N SER A 219 13.75 12.34 46.18
CA SER A 219 13.35 10.94 46.24
C SER A 219 13.05 10.51 47.68
N ALA A 220 12.02 9.68 47.87
CA ALA A 220 11.97 8.71 48.98
C ALA A 220 11.15 7.48 48.57
N ALA A 221 11.61 6.31 49.00
CA ALA A 221 11.21 4.99 48.53
C ALA A 221 10.12 4.31 49.39
N HIS A 222 9.25 3.56 48.70
CA HIS A 222 8.50 2.33 49.02
C HIS A 222 7.68 2.14 50.31
N SER A 223 6.40 1.79 50.12
CA SER A 223 5.78 0.54 50.65
C SER A 223 4.47 0.20 49.91
N ASP A 224 4.30 -1.06 49.53
CA ASP A 224 3.28 -1.64 48.65
C ASP A 224 1.80 -1.47 49.07
N ASN A 225 0.92 -1.14 48.11
CA ASN A 225 -0.41 -1.77 47.87
C ASN A 225 -1.19 -1.06 46.72
N PRO A 226 -1.37 -1.66 45.52
CA PRO A 226 -2.01 -1.01 44.37
C PRO A 226 -3.56 -1.04 44.36
N ALA A 227 -4.23 -1.13 45.52
CA ALA A 227 -5.67 -1.42 45.58
C ALA A 227 -6.61 -0.26 46.02
N ASP A 228 -6.13 0.96 46.28
CA ASP A 228 -7.00 2.05 46.82
C ASP A 228 -6.93 3.40 46.07
N TYR A 229 -6.54 3.41 44.80
CA TYR A 229 -6.48 4.66 44.01
C TYR A 229 -7.86 5.14 43.50
N LEU A 230 -8.86 4.26 43.43
CA LEU A 230 -10.17 4.58 42.83
C LEU A 230 -11.23 5.13 43.80
N SER A 231 -10.99 5.09 45.11
CA SER A 231 -12.00 5.52 46.11
C SER A 231 -11.81 6.95 46.62
N ARG A 232 -10.71 7.62 46.26
CA ARG A 232 -10.33 8.95 46.80
C ARG A 232 -9.93 9.97 45.71
N HIS A 233 -10.32 9.74 44.45
CA HIS A 233 -10.11 10.74 43.41
C HIS A 233 -10.97 11.98 43.75
N PRO A 234 -10.39 13.18 43.91
CA PRO A 234 -11.20 14.38 44.03
C PRO A 234 -12.02 14.48 42.75
N ALA A 235 -13.34 14.58 42.87
CA ALA A 235 -14.21 14.85 41.74
C ALA A 235 -13.68 16.10 41.05
N THR A 236 -13.11 15.92 39.85
CA THR A 236 -12.74 17.05 39.00
C THR A 236 -13.99 17.89 38.84
N LYS A 237 -13.99 19.09 39.43
CA LYS A 237 -15.05 20.07 39.23
C LYS A 237 -15.14 20.29 37.72
N VAL A 238 -16.12 19.65 37.09
CA VAL A 238 -16.37 19.81 35.66
C VAL A 238 -16.61 21.29 35.44
N SER A 239 -15.77 21.91 34.61
CA SER A 239 -15.88 23.34 34.36
C SER A 239 -17.26 23.66 33.79
N GLN A 240 -17.82 24.83 34.10
CA GLN A 240 -19.11 25.27 33.53
C GLN A 240 -19.09 25.24 32.00
N ALA A 241 -17.92 25.46 31.38
CA ALA A 241 -17.69 25.32 29.94
C ALA A 241 -17.86 23.88 29.43
N GLN A 242 -17.43 22.86 30.17
CA GLN A 242 -17.65 21.46 29.81
C GLN A 242 -19.12 21.07 29.90
N ARG A 243 -19.84 21.50 30.94
CA ARG A 243 -21.29 21.23 31.04
C ARG A 243 -22.07 21.91 29.92
N MET A 244 -21.76 23.17 29.60
CA MET A 244 -22.37 23.84 28.44
C MET A 244 -22.03 23.15 27.11
N ALA A 245 -20.82 22.61 26.95
CA ALA A 245 -20.44 21.86 25.76
C ALA A 245 -21.19 20.52 25.67
N GLU A 246 -21.32 19.79 26.77
CA GLU A 246 -22.09 18.55 26.85
C GLU A 246 -23.59 18.79 26.62
N ASP A 247 -24.16 19.83 27.23
CA ASP A 247 -25.56 20.22 27.02
C ASP A 247 -25.82 20.66 25.57
N PHE A 248 -24.86 21.36 24.95
CA PHE A 248 -24.93 21.72 23.53
C PHE A 248 -24.79 20.49 22.61
N ILE A 249 -23.92 19.55 22.95
CA ILE A 249 -23.75 18.28 22.20
C ILE A 249 -25.01 17.42 22.33
N ASN A 250 -25.59 17.31 23.52
CA ASN A 250 -26.83 16.58 23.77
C ASN A 250 -28.01 17.25 23.07
N HIS A 251 -28.10 18.59 23.11
CA HIS A 251 -29.11 19.34 22.37
C HIS A 251 -28.97 19.16 20.86
N ILE A 252 -27.74 19.15 20.32
CA ILE A 252 -27.49 18.81 18.92
C ILE A 252 -27.90 17.37 18.64
N ALA A 253 -27.55 16.41 19.49
CA ALA A 253 -27.92 15.01 19.31
C ALA A 253 -29.44 14.81 19.26
N ASP A 254 -30.18 15.41 20.20
CA ASP A 254 -31.65 15.33 20.29
C ASP A 254 -32.35 16.09 19.16
N SER A 255 -31.81 17.23 18.73
CA SER A 255 -32.35 17.99 17.58
C SER A 255 -31.95 17.40 16.22
N SER A 256 -30.91 16.55 16.18
CA SER A 256 -30.42 15.91 14.96
C SER A 256 -31.06 14.54 14.70
N THR A 257 -31.80 13.97 15.66
CA THR A 257 -32.63 12.78 15.42
C THR A 257 -33.96 13.20 14.80
N PRO A 258 -34.18 12.96 13.50
CA PRO A 258 -35.44 13.32 12.88
C PRO A 258 -36.57 12.45 13.45
N ASN A 259 -37.64 13.10 13.94
CA ASN A 259 -38.84 12.39 14.39
C ASN A 259 -39.56 11.73 13.21
N ALA A 260 -40.22 10.59 13.46
CA ALA A 260 -41.08 9.93 12.47
C ALA A 260 -42.14 10.89 11.89
N ILE A 261 -42.43 10.74 10.59
CA ILE A 261 -43.45 11.54 9.89
C ILE A 261 -44.74 10.74 9.84
N THR A 262 -45.84 11.32 10.32
CA THR A 262 -47.16 10.68 10.28
C THR A 262 -47.91 11.00 8.99
N LEU A 263 -48.90 10.18 8.62
CA LEU A 263 -49.75 10.46 7.47
C LEU A 263 -50.52 11.77 7.64
N ASP A 264 -50.96 12.10 8.85
CA ASP A 264 -51.69 13.35 9.10
C ASP A 264 -50.79 14.58 8.96
N GLU A 265 -49.53 14.50 9.36
CA GLU A 265 -48.52 15.55 9.10
C GLU A 265 -48.32 15.75 7.59
N ILE A 266 -48.25 14.66 6.82
CA ILE A 266 -48.16 14.73 5.35
C ILE A 266 -49.41 15.40 4.76
N LYS A 267 -50.61 15.07 5.24
CA LYS A 267 -51.86 15.69 4.77
C LYS A 267 -51.87 17.20 5.02
N VAL A 268 -51.51 17.62 6.23
CA VAL A 268 -51.44 19.03 6.61
C VAL A 268 -50.46 19.78 5.72
N HIS A 269 -49.25 19.25 5.53
CA HIS A 269 -48.24 19.88 4.69
C HIS A 269 -48.57 19.82 3.19
N THR A 270 -49.30 18.81 2.72
CA THR A 270 -49.77 18.75 1.33
C THR A 270 -50.77 19.87 1.05
N ARG A 271 -51.71 20.13 1.96
CA ARG A 271 -52.66 21.24 1.84
C ARG A 271 -51.98 22.62 1.85
N GLN A 272 -50.80 22.72 2.45
CA GLN A 272 -50.01 23.95 2.48
C GLN A 272 -49.07 24.09 1.26
N ASP A 273 -48.77 22.99 0.55
CA ASP A 273 -47.86 22.99 -0.59
C ASP A 273 -48.58 23.49 -1.85
N ALA A 274 -48.26 24.72 -2.25
CA ALA A 274 -48.85 25.38 -3.41
C ALA A 274 -48.63 24.59 -4.73
N THR A 275 -47.54 23.82 -4.84
CA THR A 275 -47.25 23.02 -6.03
C THR A 275 -48.12 21.78 -6.06
N LEU A 276 -48.21 21.05 -4.94
CA LEU A 276 -49.01 19.84 -4.86
C LEU A 276 -50.52 20.14 -5.00
N ASN A 277 -51.01 21.25 -4.44
CA ASN A 277 -52.40 21.67 -4.62
C ASN A 277 -52.74 21.93 -6.09
N LYS A 278 -51.85 22.61 -6.83
CA LYS A 278 -52.01 22.79 -8.29
C LYS A 278 -52.02 21.46 -9.04
N VAL A 279 -51.15 20.53 -8.66
CA VAL A 279 -51.11 19.18 -9.25
C VAL A 279 -52.41 18.42 -8.98
N ILE A 280 -52.95 18.49 -7.76
CA ILE A 280 -54.24 17.88 -7.38
C ILE A 280 -55.39 18.47 -8.22
N GLU A 281 -55.43 19.78 -8.40
CA GLU A 281 -56.43 20.46 -9.22
C GLU A 281 -56.35 20.04 -10.69
N VAL A 282 -55.14 19.96 -11.24
CA VAL A 282 -54.90 19.53 -12.63
C VAL A 282 -55.27 18.07 -12.85
N ILE A 283 -54.99 17.18 -11.88
CA ILE A 283 -55.41 15.77 -11.94
C ILE A 283 -56.94 15.67 -11.94
N ARG A 284 -57.63 16.41 -11.06
CA ARG A 284 -59.10 16.38 -10.95
C ARG A 284 -59.81 16.95 -12.18
N THR A 285 -59.25 18.00 -12.79
CA THR A 285 -59.86 18.68 -13.95
C THR A 285 -59.48 18.06 -15.28
N GLY A 286 -58.45 17.19 -15.33
CA GLY A 286 -57.93 16.58 -16.54
C GLY A 286 -57.18 17.54 -17.47
N ARG A 287 -56.98 18.80 -17.05
CA ARG A 287 -56.49 19.90 -17.89
C ARG A 287 -54.99 20.17 -17.70
N TRP A 288 -54.18 19.18 -18.05
CA TRP A 288 -52.71 19.32 -18.07
C TRP A 288 -52.17 20.29 -19.15
N HIS A 289 -53.04 20.75 -20.06
CA HIS A 289 -52.68 21.59 -21.21
C HIS A 289 -52.88 23.10 -20.95
N ASP A 290 -53.73 23.48 -19.99
CA ASP A 290 -54.04 24.90 -19.68
C ASP A 290 -52.94 25.58 -18.83
N THR A 291 -52.01 24.80 -18.27
CA THR A 291 -50.91 25.27 -17.41
C THR A 291 -49.63 25.62 -18.19
N ALA A 292 -49.62 25.48 -19.53
CA ALA A 292 -48.44 25.63 -20.37
C ALA A 292 -47.87 27.06 -20.44
N ASN A 293 -48.62 28.09 -20.02
CA ASN A 293 -48.22 29.49 -20.17
C ASN A 293 -47.53 30.11 -18.93
N ASN A 294 -47.36 29.36 -17.84
CA ASN A 294 -46.73 29.87 -16.61
C ASN A 294 -45.99 28.76 -15.83
N GLU A 295 -45.06 28.07 -16.51
CA GLU A 295 -44.33 26.92 -15.94
C GLU A 295 -43.39 27.34 -14.79
N SER A 296 -43.82 27.15 -13.54
CA SER A 296 -42.84 26.85 -12.48
C SER A 296 -42.27 25.46 -12.77
N ALA A 297 -40.94 25.35 -12.86
CA ALA A 297 -40.20 24.12 -13.20
C ALA A 297 -40.66 22.87 -12.42
N ASP A 298 -41.24 23.07 -11.24
CA ASP A 298 -41.74 22.02 -10.36
C ASP A 298 -42.96 21.26 -10.95
N ILE A 299 -43.85 21.90 -11.71
CA ILE A 299 -45.07 21.24 -12.26
C ILE A 299 -44.71 20.34 -13.45
N ALA A 300 -43.71 20.73 -14.25
CA ALA A 300 -43.24 19.95 -15.39
C ALA A 300 -42.73 18.56 -14.96
N ALA A 301 -42.12 18.46 -13.78
CA ALA A 301 -41.65 17.18 -13.24
C ALA A 301 -42.79 16.21 -12.90
N PHE A 302 -43.95 16.71 -12.48
CA PHE A 302 -45.16 15.89 -12.23
C PHE A 302 -45.85 15.50 -13.54
N ARG A 303 -45.77 16.33 -14.58
CA ARG A 303 -46.34 16.04 -15.90
C ARG A 303 -45.78 14.75 -16.50
N ASN A 304 -44.49 14.50 -16.33
CA ASN A 304 -43.80 13.30 -16.85
C ASN A 304 -44.27 12.00 -16.20
N VAL A 305 -44.95 12.08 -15.05
CA VAL A 305 -45.46 10.93 -14.29
C VAL A 305 -46.97 10.99 -14.13
N ARG A 306 -47.66 11.84 -14.90
CA ARG A 306 -49.09 12.14 -14.74
C ARG A 306 -49.99 10.90 -14.74
N ASP A 307 -49.65 9.90 -15.54
CA ASP A 307 -50.44 8.68 -15.73
C ASP A 307 -50.29 7.71 -14.54
N GLU A 308 -49.29 7.95 -13.67
CA GLU A 308 -48.99 7.17 -12.46
C GLU A 308 -49.49 7.87 -11.18
N LEU A 309 -50.03 9.10 -11.29
CA LEU A 309 -50.44 9.91 -10.15
C LEU A 309 -51.90 9.70 -9.77
N THR A 310 -52.14 9.44 -8.49
CA THR A 310 -53.49 9.28 -7.91
C THR A 310 -53.66 10.23 -6.73
N VAL A 311 -54.85 10.82 -6.62
CA VAL A 311 -55.25 11.70 -5.52
C VAL A 311 -56.01 10.86 -4.48
N GLY A 312 -55.70 11.00 -3.19
CA GLY A 312 -56.46 10.34 -2.12
C GLY A 312 -57.93 10.82 -2.07
N GLU A 313 -58.83 10.04 -1.48
CA GLU A 313 -60.30 10.27 -1.52
C GLU A 313 -60.71 11.72 -1.18
N ASN A 314 -60.07 12.33 -0.18
CA ASN A 314 -60.37 13.70 0.26
C ASN A 314 -59.53 14.79 -0.44
N GLY A 315 -58.58 14.42 -1.30
CA GLY A 315 -57.60 15.35 -1.87
C GLY A 315 -56.48 15.76 -0.92
N ASP A 316 -56.27 15.00 0.15
CA ASP A 316 -55.35 15.37 1.22
C ASP A 316 -53.90 14.94 0.99
N PHE A 317 -53.65 14.00 0.07
CA PHE A 317 -52.32 13.53 -0.28
C PHE A 317 -52.30 12.97 -1.70
N LEU A 318 -51.09 12.86 -2.26
CA LEU A 318 -50.84 12.32 -3.60
C LEU A 318 -50.07 11.00 -3.49
N LEU A 319 -50.40 10.08 -4.39
CA LEU A 319 -49.67 8.83 -4.60
C LEU A 319 -49.10 8.80 -6.01
N ARG A 320 -47.93 8.18 -6.15
CA ARG A 320 -47.39 7.72 -7.43
C ARG A 320 -47.32 6.20 -7.35
N ASP A 321 -48.15 5.49 -8.10
CA ASP A 321 -48.41 4.06 -7.90
C ASP A 321 -48.73 3.73 -6.42
N SER A 322 -47.80 3.07 -5.72
CA SER A 322 -47.88 2.69 -4.30
C SER A 322 -47.04 3.55 -3.36
N ARG A 323 -46.49 4.67 -3.85
CA ARG A 323 -45.55 5.54 -3.11
C ARG A 323 -46.17 6.88 -2.78
N ILE A 324 -45.92 7.38 -1.59
CA ILE A 324 -46.45 8.68 -1.15
C ILE A 324 -45.63 9.81 -1.77
N VAL A 325 -46.30 10.78 -2.37
CA VAL A 325 -45.66 12.01 -2.86
C VAL A 325 -45.41 12.96 -1.69
N ILE A 326 -44.16 13.39 -1.50
CA ILE A 326 -43.76 14.16 -0.32
C ILE A 326 -43.77 15.67 -0.59
N PRO A 327 -44.47 16.47 0.24
CA PRO A 327 -44.43 17.94 0.20
C PRO A 327 -43.01 18.48 0.39
N THR A 328 -42.73 19.63 -0.22
CA THR A 328 -41.39 20.23 -0.25
C THR A 328 -40.83 20.46 1.16
N ALA A 329 -41.67 20.85 2.11
CA ALA A 329 -41.30 21.07 3.51
C ALA A 329 -40.80 19.80 4.23
N LEU A 330 -41.24 18.61 3.81
CA LEU A 330 -40.92 17.35 4.49
C LEU A 330 -39.78 16.55 3.83
N ARG A 331 -39.34 16.93 2.62
CA ARG A 331 -38.32 16.20 1.84
C ARG A 331 -37.01 16.00 2.62
N SER A 332 -36.46 17.07 3.20
CA SER A 332 -35.20 17.00 3.96
C SER A 332 -35.29 16.03 5.14
N ARG A 333 -36.41 16.04 5.87
CA ARG A 333 -36.61 15.17 7.04
C ARG A 333 -36.82 13.71 6.63
N VAL A 334 -37.51 13.44 5.53
CA VAL A 334 -37.60 12.10 4.93
C VAL A 334 -36.22 11.57 4.56
N ILE A 335 -35.36 12.39 3.95
CA ILE A 335 -34.00 11.99 3.59
C ILE A 335 -33.17 11.71 4.84
N GLN A 336 -33.28 12.56 5.88
CA GLN A 336 -32.58 12.36 7.15
C GLN A 336 -33.01 11.04 7.84
N LEU A 337 -34.32 10.75 7.88
CA LEU A 337 -34.84 9.48 8.41
C LEU A 337 -34.29 8.27 7.64
N ALA A 338 -34.27 8.32 6.30
CA ALA A 338 -33.73 7.22 5.51
C ALA A 338 -32.20 7.11 5.57
N HIS A 339 -31.52 8.18 5.98
CA HIS A 339 -30.08 8.22 6.21
C HIS A 339 -29.70 7.80 7.64
N GLU A 340 -30.68 7.63 8.53
CA GLU A 340 -30.48 7.12 9.89
C GLU A 340 -29.69 5.79 9.84
N GLY A 341 -28.71 5.65 10.73
CA GLY A 341 -27.77 4.52 10.73
C GLY A 341 -26.68 4.59 9.65
N HIS A 342 -26.57 5.67 8.86
CA HIS A 342 -25.46 5.95 7.93
C HIS A 342 -25.12 4.83 6.93
N GLN A 343 -26.13 4.11 6.43
CA GLN A 343 -26.01 2.97 5.51
C GLN A 343 -25.40 3.26 4.12
N GLY A 344 -25.02 4.51 3.86
CA GLY A 344 -24.41 4.96 2.61
C GLY A 344 -25.42 5.33 1.51
N ILE A 345 -24.92 6.08 0.53
CA ILE A 345 -25.73 6.78 -0.47
C ILE A 345 -26.66 5.86 -1.28
N CYS A 346 -26.17 4.69 -1.70
CA CYS A 346 -26.95 3.76 -2.53
C CYS A 346 -28.11 3.14 -1.75
N LYS A 347 -27.87 2.79 -0.47
CA LYS A 347 -28.88 2.16 0.38
C LYS A 347 -29.93 3.16 0.86
N THR A 348 -29.52 4.38 1.22
CA THR A 348 -30.44 5.48 1.52
C THR A 348 -31.38 5.77 0.33
N LYS A 349 -30.85 5.87 -0.90
CA LYS A 349 -31.69 6.03 -2.10
C LYS A 349 -32.67 4.87 -2.28
N ALA A 350 -32.21 3.63 -2.12
CA ALA A 350 -33.07 2.46 -2.26
C ALA A 350 -34.22 2.46 -1.25
N LEU A 351 -33.96 2.82 0.01
CA LEU A 351 -34.96 2.91 1.06
C LEU A 351 -36.01 3.98 0.75
N ILE A 352 -35.58 5.20 0.41
CA ILE A 352 -36.49 6.30 0.07
C ILE A 352 -37.38 5.89 -1.13
N ARG A 353 -36.78 5.40 -2.23
CA ARG A 353 -37.53 4.99 -3.43
C ARG A 353 -38.52 3.85 -3.19
N SER A 354 -38.35 3.08 -2.11
CA SER A 354 -39.28 2.00 -1.75
C SER A 354 -40.57 2.47 -1.08
N LYS A 355 -40.58 3.70 -0.52
CA LYS A 355 -41.69 4.22 0.29
C LYS A 355 -42.31 5.49 -0.27
N VAL A 356 -41.49 6.39 -0.81
CA VAL A 356 -41.90 7.75 -1.12
C VAL A 356 -41.34 8.22 -2.46
N TRP A 357 -41.91 9.31 -2.98
CA TRP A 357 -41.48 9.92 -4.22
C TRP A 357 -41.58 11.46 -4.17
N PHE A 358 -40.65 12.14 -4.84
CA PHE A 358 -40.74 13.57 -5.17
C PHE A 358 -39.78 13.88 -6.34
N PRO A 359 -40.00 14.99 -7.08
CA PRO A 359 -39.09 15.44 -8.13
C PRO A 359 -37.65 15.61 -7.62
N GLY A 360 -36.67 15.04 -8.30
CA GLY A 360 -35.25 15.22 -7.95
C GLY A 360 -34.77 14.45 -6.72
N ILE A 361 -35.54 13.47 -6.23
CA ILE A 361 -35.26 12.66 -5.03
C ILE A 361 -33.83 12.17 -4.89
N ASP A 362 -33.21 11.72 -5.98
CA ASP A 362 -31.84 11.24 -5.97
C ASP A 362 -30.84 12.35 -5.70
N LYS A 363 -30.99 13.48 -6.38
CA LYS A 363 -30.09 14.63 -6.28
C LYS A 363 -30.14 15.25 -4.89
N GLU A 364 -31.35 15.41 -4.33
CA GLU A 364 -31.52 15.88 -2.96
C GLU A 364 -30.92 14.89 -1.95
N THR A 365 -31.15 13.58 -2.14
CA THR A 365 -30.56 12.53 -1.28
C THR A 365 -29.03 12.55 -1.32
N GLU A 366 -28.43 12.67 -2.51
CA GLU A 366 -26.97 12.74 -2.63
C GLU A 366 -26.40 13.96 -1.92
N ALA A 367 -27.03 15.13 -2.06
CA ALA A 367 -26.58 16.36 -1.41
C ALA A 367 -26.55 16.23 0.12
N VAL A 368 -27.60 15.66 0.72
CA VAL A 368 -27.69 15.46 2.18
C VAL A 368 -26.63 14.44 2.65
N VAL A 369 -26.49 13.30 1.97
CA VAL A 369 -25.53 12.26 2.37
C VAL A 369 -24.08 12.73 2.19
N MET A 370 -23.78 13.49 1.13
CA MET A 370 -22.44 14.06 0.92
C MET A 370 -22.10 15.18 1.92
N GLY A 371 -23.10 15.87 2.47
CA GLY A 371 -22.92 16.85 3.54
C GLY A 371 -22.82 16.25 4.95
N CYS A 372 -23.06 14.95 5.11
CA CYS A 372 -23.06 14.30 6.42
C CYS A 372 -21.64 14.14 6.98
N ILE A 373 -21.31 14.89 8.05
CA ILE A 373 -19.98 14.88 8.68
C ILE A 373 -19.53 13.47 9.10
N PRO A 374 -20.34 12.64 9.80
CA PRO A 374 -19.98 11.25 10.12
C PRO A 374 -19.63 10.41 8.88
N CYS A 375 -20.42 10.51 7.81
CA CYS A 375 -20.15 9.77 6.57
C CYS A 375 -18.91 10.26 5.85
N VAL A 376 -18.65 11.57 5.85
CA VAL A 376 -17.43 12.16 5.25
C VAL A 376 -16.19 11.76 6.03
N ALA A 377 -16.24 11.83 7.36
CA ALA A 377 -15.13 11.45 8.24
C ALA A 377 -14.77 9.95 8.10
N ASN A 378 -15.76 9.09 7.89
CA ASN A 378 -15.56 7.66 7.67
C ASN A 378 -15.34 7.30 6.19
N SER A 379 -15.36 8.28 5.27
CA SER A 379 -15.17 8.01 3.85
C SER A 379 -13.69 7.79 3.54
N ASN A 380 -13.36 6.62 3.00
CA ASN A 380 -11.99 6.23 2.67
C ASN A 380 -11.54 6.82 1.31
N ARG A 381 -11.75 8.13 1.10
CA ARG A 381 -11.28 8.82 -0.11
C ARG A 381 -9.79 9.13 0.01
N ARG A 382 -8.96 8.09 -0.17
CA ARG A 382 -7.52 8.28 -0.39
C ARG A 382 -7.31 8.68 -1.84
N GLN A 383 -7.34 9.99 -2.13
CA GLN A 383 -6.65 10.47 -3.33
C GLN A 383 -5.15 10.31 -3.08
N MET A 384 -4.58 9.22 -3.61
CA MET A 384 -3.13 9.03 -3.60
C MET A 384 -2.53 9.84 -4.75
N GLU A 385 -1.59 10.72 -4.44
CA GLU A 385 -0.79 11.38 -5.46
C GLU A 385 0.03 10.35 -6.25
N PRO A 386 0.33 10.59 -7.54
CA PRO A 386 1.22 9.75 -8.32
C PRO A 386 2.59 9.58 -7.64
N LEU A 387 3.20 8.41 -7.82
CA LEU A 387 4.50 8.09 -7.23
C LEU A 387 5.59 9.04 -7.73
N ASN A 388 6.24 9.76 -6.80
CA ASN A 388 7.43 10.56 -7.09
C ASN A 388 8.70 9.71 -6.92
N MET A 389 9.42 9.48 -8.01
CA MET A 389 10.64 8.68 -8.04
C MET A 389 11.83 9.45 -7.48
N THR A 390 12.62 8.82 -6.60
CA THR A 390 13.89 9.40 -6.13
C THR A 390 14.95 9.30 -7.23
N THR A 391 15.81 10.32 -7.32
CA THR A 391 16.95 10.31 -8.24
C THR A 391 18.03 9.34 -7.75
N LEU A 392 18.77 8.76 -8.70
CA LEU A 392 19.96 7.98 -8.37
C LEU A 392 21.04 8.94 -7.82
N PRO A 393 21.77 8.59 -6.74
CA PRO A 393 22.87 9.42 -6.25
C PRO A 393 23.96 9.61 -7.32
N ARG A 394 24.81 10.64 -7.15
CA ARG A 394 25.89 10.99 -8.10
C ARG A 394 27.04 9.97 -8.14
N GLY A 395 27.09 9.04 -7.18
CA GLY A 395 28.14 8.05 -7.06
C GLY A 395 27.91 7.11 -5.87
N PRO A 396 28.77 6.08 -5.73
CA PRO A 396 28.68 5.10 -4.65
C PRO A 396 28.95 5.74 -3.29
N TRP A 397 28.29 5.20 -2.27
CA TRP A 397 28.51 5.51 -0.86
C TRP A 397 28.17 6.95 -0.42
N ILE A 398 27.38 7.68 -1.21
CA ILE A 398 26.98 9.06 -0.91
C ILE A 398 25.68 9.10 -0.10
N ASN A 399 24.70 8.30 -0.50
CA ASN A 399 23.42 8.17 0.18
C ASN A 399 23.24 6.72 0.62
N LEU A 400 23.06 6.52 1.93
CA LEU A 400 22.79 5.19 2.49
C LEU A 400 21.36 5.12 3.02
N SER A 401 20.72 3.98 2.81
CA SER A 401 19.48 3.59 3.48
C SER A 401 19.81 2.63 4.61
N ILE A 402 19.31 2.89 5.82
CA ILE A 402 19.45 2.01 6.98
C ILE A 402 18.09 1.53 7.46
N ASP A 403 18.01 0.27 7.87
CA ASP A 403 16.80 -0.36 8.38
C ASP A 403 17.12 -1.55 9.30
N PHE A 404 16.17 -1.94 10.15
CA PHE A 404 16.25 -3.13 10.98
C PHE A 404 15.35 -4.23 10.47
N CYS A 405 15.87 -5.46 10.46
CA CYS A 405 15.08 -6.67 10.26
C CYS A 405 15.06 -7.51 11.53
N GLY A 406 13.88 -7.85 12.02
CA GLY A 406 13.72 -8.76 13.15
C GLY A 406 12.49 -8.49 14.01
N PRO A 407 12.44 -9.09 15.21
CA PRO A 407 13.44 -10.02 15.76
C PRO A 407 13.48 -11.35 15.00
N MET A 408 14.67 -11.95 14.89
CA MET A 408 14.85 -13.35 14.48
C MET A 408 14.27 -14.28 15.56
N PRO A 409 13.99 -15.57 15.26
CA PRO A 409 13.60 -16.54 16.29
C PRO A 409 14.59 -16.65 17.47
N THR A 410 15.85 -16.25 17.27
CA THR A 410 16.89 -16.19 18.31
C THR A 410 16.82 -14.92 19.17
N GLY A 411 15.90 -13.99 18.92
CA GLY A 411 15.82 -12.68 19.57
C GLY A 411 16.77 -11.61 19.02
N GLU A 412 17.55 -11.95 17.98
CA GLU A 412 18.54 -11.05 17.37
C GLU A 412 17.93 -10.21 16.23
N TYR A 413 18.53 -9.07 15.94
CA TYR A 413 18.17 -8.16 14.85
C TYR A 413 19.28 -8.10 13.80
N LEU A 414 18.89 -7.81 12.56
CA LEU A 414 19.81 -7.53 11.45
C LEU A 414 19.75 -6.05 11.13
N LEU A 415 20.84 -5.32 11.39
CA LEU A 415 21.02 -3.96 10.93
C LEU A 415 21.47 -3.99 9.47
N CYS A 416 20.64 -3.47 8.59
CA CYS A 416 20.86 -3.47 7.14
C CYS A 416 21.17 -2.05 6.68
N VAL A 417 22.38 -1.84 6.15
CA VAL A 417 22.82 -0.60 5.52
C VAL A 417 23.00 -0.86 4.03
N THR A 418 22.29 -0.14 3.18
CA THR A 418 22.35 -0.31 1.73
C THR A 418 22.74 0.99 1.05
N ASP A 419 23.72 0.92 0.16
CA ASP A 419 24.07 2.06 -0.70
C ASP A 419 23.02 2.29 -1.79
N GLU A 420 22.48 3.51 -1.87
CA GLU A 420 21.42 3.87 -2.81
C GLU A 420 21.91 4.03 -4.26
N TYR A 421 23.21 3.99 -4.52
CA TYR A 421 23.75 4.00 -5.88
C TYR A 421 23.99 2.57 -6.38
N SER A 422 24.90 1.85 -5.72
CA SER A 422 25.35 0.51 -6.11
C SER A 422 24.38 -0.60 -5.76
N ARG A 423 23.40 -0.35 -4.86
CA ARG A 423 22.56 -1.39 -4.23
C ARG A 423 23.35 -2.35 -3.34
N TYR A 424 24.56 -1.98 -2.92
CA TYR A 424 25.41 -2.85 -2.12
C TYR A 424 24.93 -2.92 -0.67
N PRO A 425 24.57 -4.12 -0.16
CA PRO A 425 24.12 -4.28 1.22
C PRO A 425 25.30 -4.60 2.16
N VAL A 426 25.26 -4.01 3.35
CA VAL A 426 26.08 -4.33 4.52
C VAL A 426 25.11 -4.71 5.64
N VAL A 427 25.29 -5.91 6.19
CA VAL A 427 24.38 -6.46 7.21
C VAL A 427 25.16 -6.86 8.43
N HIS A 428 24.73 -6.38 9.60
CA HIS A 428 25.32 -6.71 10.88
C HIS A 428 24.29 -7.34 11.81
N VAL A 429 24.68 -8.39 12.55
CA VAL A 429 23.81 -9.04 13.53
C VAL A 429 23.99 -8.35 14.89
N THR A 430 22.91 -7.90 15.50
CA THR A 430 22.92 -7.24 16.82
C THR A 430 21.81 -7.82 17.72
N ARG A 431 21.95 -7.67 19.03
CA ARG A 431 20.92 -8.07 20.01
C ARG A 431 20.02 -6.91 20.45
N SER A 432 20.38 -5.68 20.10
CA SER A 432 19.70 -4.46 20.51
C SER A 432 19.64 -3.45 19.36
N THR A 433 18.56 -2.65 19.37
CA THR A 433 18.37 -1.48 18.51
C THR A 433 18.76 -0.18 19.22
N SER A 434 19.41 -0.23 20.38
CA SER A 434 19.86 0.96 21.11
C SER A 434 21.02 1.68 20.41
N ALA A 435 21.15 2.98 20.65
CA ALA A 435 22.21 3.80 20.06
C ALA A 435 23.60 3.29 20.48
N GLU A 436 23.74 2.91 21.75
CA GLU A 436 24.99 2.37 22.33
C GLU A 436 25.50 1.13 21.59
N THR A 437 24.60 0.28 21.09
CA THR A 437 25.00 -0.91 20.33
C THR A 437 25.24 -0.59 18.86
N VAL A 438 24.47 0.33 18.29
CA VAL A 438 24.47 0.61 16.85
C VAL A 438 25.61 1.54 16.44
N ILE A 439 25.99 2.50 17.27
CA ILE A 439 27.06 3.46 16.98
C ILE A 439 28.40 2.76 16.69
N PRO A 440 28.90 1.83 17.52
CA PRO A 440 30.16 1.12 17.24
C PRO A 440 30.12 0.30 15.94
N ILE A 441 28.95 -0.27 15.61
CA ILE A 441 28.76 -0.99 14.35
C ILE A 441 28.89 -0.01 13.18
N MET A 442 28.29 1.18 13.28
CA MET A 442 28.39 2.20 12.24
C MET A 442 29.80 2.78 12.12
N GLU A 443 30.54 2.95 13.22
CA GLU A 443 31.94 3.35 13.19
C GLU A 443 32.79 2.33 12.42
N SER A 444 32.59 1.03 12.66
CA SER A 444 33.25 -0.02 11.89
C SER A 444 32.92 0.05 10.40
N ILE A 445 31.66 0.33 10.05
CA ILE A 445 31.23 0.52 8.66
C ILE A 445 31.91 1.75 8.05
N PHE A 446 31.92 2.88 8.74
CA PHE A 446 32.57 4.10 8.26
C PHE A 446 34.09 3.95 8.13
N ALA A 447 34.73 3.15 8.99
CA ALA A 447 36.14 2.83 8.85
C ALA A 447 36.46 2.02 7.57
N MET A 448 35.53 1.17 7.11
CA MET A 448 35.73 0.36 5.89
C MET A 448 35.44 1.13 4.59
N PHE A 449 34.43 2.01 4.60
CA PHE A 449 33.91 2.61 3.36
C PHE A 449 34.02 4.14 3.31
N GLY A 450 34.36 4.78 4.43
CA GLY A 450 34.31 6.22 4.62
C GLY A 450 32.93 6.71 5.09
N TYR A 451 32.86 8.01 5.39
CA TYR A 451 31.62 8.68 5.78
C TYR A 451 30.75 9.01 4.55
N PRO A 452 29.45 8.69 4.58
CA PRO A 452 28.52 9.12 3.54
C PRO A 452 28.11 10.60 3.73
N GLU A 453 27.50 11.20 2.71
CA GLU A 453 26.88 12.53 2.87
C GLU A 453 25.55 12.45 3.62
N THR A 454 24.73 11.44 3.30
CA THR A 454 23.42 11.28 3.91
C THR A 454 23.11 9.84 4.33
N ILE A 455 22.43 9.70 5.46
CA ILE A 455 21.81 8.44 5.90
C ILE A 455 20.31 8.65 6.01
N LYS A 456 19.55 7.77 5.37
CA LYS A 456 18.10 7.73 5.41
C LYS A 456 17.62 6.57 6.26
N SER A 457 16.76 6.84 7.23
CA SER A 457 16.18 5.81 8.12
C SER A 457 14.69 6.03 8.31
N ASP A 458 14.03 5.04 8.89
CA ASP A 458 12.71 5.22 9.49
C ASP A 458 12.79 5.99 10.83
N ASN A 459 11.66 6.02 11.52
CA ASN A 459 11.49 6.67 12.82
C ASN A 459 11.66 5.69 13.99
N GLY A 460 12.18 4.49 13.76
CA GLY A 460 12.43 3.50 14.81
C GLY A 460 13.66 3.85 15.67
N PRO A 461 13.79 3.25 16.86
CA PRO A 461 15.04 3.27 17.61
C PRO A 461 16.19 2.62 16.80
N PRO A 462 17.43 3.14 16.89
CA PRO A 462 17.87 4.27 17.68
C PRO A 462 17.80 5.61 16.94
N PHE A 463 17.24 5.64 15.73
CA PHE A 463 17.39 6.75 14.79
C PHE A 463 16.70 8.04 15.25
N GLN A 464 15.83 7.97 16.25
CA GLN A 464 15.25 9.16 16.89
C GLN A 464 16.05 9.68 18.09
N SER A 465 17.03 8.94 18.59
CA SER A 465 17.76 9.31 19.80
C SER A 465 18.69 10.51 19.60
N ASN A 466 18.94 11.25 20.70
CA ASN A 466 19.92 12.33 20.71
C ASN A 466 21.35 11.83 20.50
N ALA A 467 21.70 10.69 21.11
CA ALA A 467 23.00 10.05 20.92
C ALA A 467 23.30 9.75 19.44
N TRP A 468 22.32 9.21 18.71
CA TRP A 468 22.44 8.99 17.27
C TRP A 468 22.64 10.29 16.48
N SER A 469 21.87 11.32 16.82
CA SER A 469 21.93 12.62 16.15
C SER A 469 23.29 13.30 16.37
N GLN A 470 23.82 13.26 17.60
CA GLN A 470 25.15 13.78 17.95
C GLN A 470 26.27 13.02 17.24
N PHE A 471 26.16 11.69 17.17
CA PHE A 471 27.12 10.85 16.45
C PHE A 471 27.19 11.19 14.95
N LEU A 472 26.04 11.30 14.28
CA LEU A 472 26.03 11.67 12.86
C LEU A 472 26.55 13.09 12.65
N GLN A 473 26.24 14.01 13.56
CA GLN A 473 26.75 15.38 13.51
C GLN A 473 28.27 15.44 13.66
N SER A 474 28.87 14.67 14.58
CA SER A 474 30.32 14.62 14.74
C SER A 474 31.03 14.02 13.52
N CYS A 475 30.35 13.12 12.80
CA CYS A 475 30.82 12.55 11.54
C CYS A 475 30.55 13.43 10.31
N GLY A 476 29.85 14.56 10.44
CA GLY A 476 29.45 15.40 9.30
C GLY A 476 28.39 14.78 8.39
N VAL A 477 27.65 13.77 8.86
CA VAL A 477 26.65 13.03 8.08
C VAL A 477 25.26 13.61 8.30
N ARG A 478 24.52 13.88 7.22
CA ARG A 478 23.14 14.39 7.31
C ARG A 478 22.14 13.25 7.50
N HIS A 479 21.37 13.30 8.58
CA HIS A 479 20.29 12.34 8.81
C HIS A 479 18.98 12.77 8.14
N ARG A 480 18.40 11.90 7.31
CA ARG A 480 17.10 12.08 6.68
C ARG A 480 16.10 11.06 7.23
N LYS A 481 15.15 11.52 8.03
CA LYS A 481 14.07 10.67 8.55
C LYS A 481 12.94 10.56 7.53
N ILE A 482 12.40 9.36 7.39
CA ILE A 482 11.22 9.10 6.57
C ILE A 482 9.95 9.52 7.34
N THR A 483 8.93 9.99 6.63
CA THR A 483 7.63 10.31 7.23
C THR A 483 7.04 9.08 7.92
N PRO A 484 6.51 9.18 9.15
CA PRO A 484 5.82 8.06 9.80
C PRO A 484 4.74 7.46 8.89
N LEU A 485 4.58 6.14 8.94
CA LEU A 485 3.58 5.38 8.16
C LEU A 485 3.74 5.48 6.62
N TRP A 486 4.91 5.90 6.13
CA TRP A 486 5.23 5.96 4.69
C TRP A 486 6.41 5.02 4.32
N PRO A 487 6.25 3.70 4.46
CA PRO A 487 7.32 2.71 4.20
C PRO A 487 7.88 2.79 2.77
N MET A 488 7.05 3.23 1.82
CA MET A 488 7.47 3.40 0.41
C MET A 488 8.71 4.28 0.22
N ALA A 489 8.99 5.22 1.13
CA ALA A 489 10.17 6.06 1.05
C ALA A 489 11.50 5.32 1.38
N ASN A 490 11.46 4.16 2.05
CA ASN A 490 12.61 3.27 2.28
C ASN A 490 12.59 2.01 1.39
N ALA A 491 11.78 1.98 0.33
CA ALA A 491 11.51 0.76 -0.42
C ALA A 491 12.76 0.01 -0.94
N GLN A 492 13.89 0.69 -1.14
CA GLN A 492 15.11 0.04 -1.59
C GLN A 492 15.67 -0.96 -0.58
N VAL A 493 15.85 -0.55 0.68
CA VAL A 493 16.33 -1.46 1.73
C VAL A 493 15.27 -2.50 2.06
N GLU A 494 13.98 -2.14 2.06
CA GLU A 494 12.89 -3.11 2.24
C GLU A 494 12.87 -4.20 1.15
N ASN A 495 13.16 -3.83 -0.11
CA ASN A 495 13.23 -4.78 -1.22
C ASN A 495 14.46 -5.70 -1.13
N PHE A 496 15.57 -5.23 -0.55
CA PHE A 496 16.71 -6.08 -0.21
C PHE A 496 16.40 -7.02 0.97
N ASN A 497 15.70 -6.50 1.98
CA ASN A 497 15.38 -7.22 3.21
C ASN A 497 14.53 -8.48 2.95
N LYS A 498 13.58 -8.42 2.00
CA LYS A 498 12.69 -9.55 1.64
C LYS A 498 13.43 -10.84 1.24
N PRO A 499 14.29 -10.87 0.20
CA PRO A 499 15.02 -12.07 -0.18
C PRO A 499 16.04 -12.51 0.87
N MET A 500 16.68 -11.56 1.57
CA MET A 500 17.61 -11.88 2.66
C MET A 500 16.90 -12.63 3.79
N MET A 501 15.77 -12.11 4.25
CA MET A 501 14.95 -12.73 5.30
C MET A 501 14.41 -14.10 4.88
N LYS A 502 14.05 -14.25 3.60
CA LYS A 502 13.67 -15.56 3.05
C LYS A 502 14.82 -16.57 3.17
N ALA A 503 16.04 -16.19 2.78
CA ALA A 503 17.22 -17.07 2.89
C ALA A 503 17.52 -17.46 4.35
N VAL A 504 17.47 -16.49 5.27
CA VAL A 504 17.67 -16.74 6.71
C VAL A 504 16.60 -17.68 7.27
N ARG A 505 15.32 -17.43 6.98
CA ARG A 505 14.20 -18.29 7.44
C ARG A 505 14.29 -19.70 6.87
N SER A 506 14.64 -19.84 5.59
CA SER A 506 14.86 -21.15 4.97
C SER A 506 15.99 -21.93 5.63
N ALA A 507 17.09 -21.26 5.99
CA ALA A 507 18.19 -21.89 6.71
C ALA A 507 17.74 -22.41 8.10
N ILE A 508 16.92 -21.65 8.81
CA ILE A 508 16.36 -22.04 10.12
C ILE A 508 15.46 -23.27 9.97
N ILE A 509 14.56 -23.28 8.98
CA ILE A 509 13.66 -24.43 8.70
C ILE A 509 14.46 -25.69 8.33
N GLN A 510 15.57 -25.52 7.62
CA GLN A 510 16.46 -26.63 7.23
C GLN A 510 17.44 -27.03 8.34
N HIS A 511 17.32 -26.47 9.55
CA HIS A 511 18.24 -26.70 10.67
C HIS A 511 19.73 -26.43 10.32
N ARG A 512 19.97 -25.47 9.42
CA ARG A 512 21.32 -25.03 9.04
C ARG A 512 21.75 -23.81 9.85
N ASN A 513 23.05 -23.56 9.88
CA ASN A 513 23.60 -22.34 10.46
C ASN A 513 23.22 -21.12 9.59
N TRP A 514 22.19 -20.40 10.01
CA TRP A 514 21.65 -19.26 9.28
C TRP A 514 22.65 -18.11 9.12
N ARG A 515 23.62 -17.95 10.03
CA ARG A 515 24.68 -16.93 9.90
C ARG A 515 25.60 -17.25 8.74
N ARG A 516 25.98 -18.53 8.60
CA ARG A 516 26.78 -18.99 7.45
C ARG A 516 25.99 -18.85 6.14
N GLU A 517 24.70 -19.14 6.16
CA GLU A 517 23.83 -18.97 4.99
C GLU A 517 23.63 -17.49 4.64
N LEU A 518 23.51 -16.59 5.62
CA LEU A 518 23.48 -15.14 5.40
C LEU A 518 24.74 -14.67 4.69
N GLN A 519 25.92 -15.11 5.11
CA GLN A 519 27.18 -14.73 4.45
C GLN A 519 27.28 -15.27 3.01
N GLN A 520 26.77 -16.47 2.75
CA GLN A 520 26.69 -17.02 1.40
C GLN A 520 25.70 -16.24 0.52
N PHE A 521 24.52 -15.93 1.06
CA PHE A 521 23.52 -15.09 0.41
C PHE A 521 24.10 -13.72 0.04
N LEU A 522 24.74 -13.02 0.99
CA LEU A 522 25.32 -11.71 0.75
C LEU A 522 26.38 -11.74 -0.35
N ARG A 523 27.25 -12.75 -0.36
CA ARG A 523 28.27 -12.91 -1.40
C ARG A 523 27.64 -13.06 -2.78
N ASN A 524 26.65 -13.92 -2.91
CA ASN A 524 25.98 -14.16 -4.18
C ASN A 524 25.16 -12.94 -4.61
N TYR A 525 24.43 -12.31 -3.69
CA TYR A 525 23.66 -11.09 -3.96
C TYR A 525 24.55 -9.96 -4.48
N ARG A 526 25.67 -9.69 -3.81
CA ARG A 526 26.64 -8.66 -4.21
C ARG A 526 27.28 -8.93 -5.58
N SER A 527 27.29 -10.18 -6.02
CA SER A 527 27.86 -10.64 -7.28
C SER A 527 26.80 -10.88 -8.37
N THR A 528 25.53 -10.67 -8.06
CA THR A 528 24.42 -10.89 -9.01
C THR A 528 24.04 -9.55 -9.63
N PRO A 529 23.93 -9.43 -10.97
CA PRO A 529 23.46 -8.21 -11.61
C PRO A 529 22.08 -7.79 -11.09
N HIS A 530 21.96 -6.55 -10.64
CA HIS A 530 20.68 -6.05 -10.14
C HIS A 530 19.75 -5.70 -11.31
N SER A 531 18.46 -6.03 -11.23
CA SER A 531 17.53 -5.89 -12.35
C SER A 531 17.38 -4.45 -12.89
N SER A 532 17.50 -3.45 -12.02
CA SER A 532 17.37 -2.04 -12.42
C SER A 532 18.66 -1.40 -12.92
N THR A 533 19.83 -1.83 -12.44
CA THR A 533 21.12 -1.24 -12.84
C THR A 533 21.85 -2.08 -13.88
N LEU A 534 21.48 -3.36 -14.03
CA LEU A 534 22.12 -4.37 -14.88
C LEU A 534 23.58 -4.69 -14.53
N PHE A 535 24.09 -4.11 -13.43
CA PHE A 535 25.44 -4.35 -12.93
C PHE A 535 25.40 -4.97 -11.54
N THR A 536 26.47 -5.69 -11.19
CA THR A 536 26.61 -6.25 -9.84
C THR A 536 26.82 -5.13 -8.82
N PRO A 537 26.22 -5.21 -7.62
CA PRO A 537 26.46 -4.22 -6.58
C PRO A 537 27.94 -4.06 -6.22
N HIS A 538 28.70 -5.16 -6.24
CA HIS A 538 30.13 -5.13 -5.93
C HIS A 538 30.92 -4.34 -7.00
N ARG A 539 30.60 -4.51 -8.29
CA ARG A 539 31.22 -3.72 -9.35
C ARG A 539 30.90 -2.23 -9.25
N LEU A 540 29.65 -1.89 -8.96
CA LEU A 540 29.26 -0.48 -8.85
C LEU A 540 29.93 0.22 -7.65
N LEU A 541 30.21 -0.52 -6.57
CA LEU A 541 30.87 0.04 -5.39
C LEU A 541 32.40 0.06 -5.51
N PHE A 542 33.02 -1.01 -6.01
CA PHE A 542 34.48 -1.19 -5.99
C PHE A 542 35.16 -1.09 -7.36
N GLY A 543 34.40 -0.91 -8.44
CA GLY A 543 34.93 -0.80 -9.80
C GLY A 543 35.45 -2.11 -10.40
N ARG A 544 35.24 -3.26 -9.75
CA ARG A 544 35.68 -4.58 -10.23
C ARG A 544 34.64 -5.66 -9.97
N GLU A 545 34.64 -6.72 -10.76
CA GLU A 545 33.79 -7.88 -10.48
C GLU A 545 34.38 -8.75 -9.35
N PRO A 546 33.57 -9.23 -8.41
CA PRO A 546 34.01 -10.15 -7.36
C PRO A 546 34.18 -11.56 -7.95
N ARG A 547 35.26 -12.26 -7.56
CA ARG A 547 35.38 -13.68 -7.90
C ARG A 547 34.38 -14.51 -7.11
N THR A 548 33.59 -15.30 -7.82
CA THR A 548 32.63 -16.23 -7.22
C THR A 548 33.15 -17.66 -7.27
N LYS A 549 32.34 -18.62 -6.80
CA LYS A 549 32.64 -20.06 -6.96
C LYS A 549 32.33 -20.56 -8.37
N LEU A 550 31.68 -19.75 -9.22
CA LEU A 550 31.44 -20.11 -10.60
C LEU A 550 32.73 -19.93 -11.40
N PRO A 551 33.00 -20.83 -12.37
CA PRO A 551 34.13 -20.67 -13.26
C PRO A 551 33.92 -19.44 -14.15
N GLU A 552 34.96 -18.62 -14.28
CA GLU A 552 34.95 -17.41 -15.09
C GLU A 552 36.20 -17.44 -15.98
N LEU A 553 36.04 -17.05 -17.25
CA LEU A 553 37.19 -16.82 -18.12
C LEU A 553 38.00 -15.65 -17.57
N PRO A 554 39.34 -15.65 -17.74
CA PRO A 554 40.17 -14.50 -17.39
C PRO A 554 39.66 -13.29 -18.16
N THR A 555 38.83 -12.48 -17.50
CA THR A 555 38.34 -11.24 -18.08
C THR A 555 39.51 -10.27 -17.98
N LEU A 556 39.76 -9.49 -19.03
CA LEU A 556 40.62 -8.31 -18.94
C LEU A 556 39.98 -7.38 -17.90
N GLN A 557 40.32 -7.57 -16.62
CA GLN A 557 39.90 -6.68 -15.57
C GLN A 557 40.37 -5.29 -15.97
N SER A 558 39.48 -4.30 -15.88
CA SER A 558 39.86 -2.91 -16.13
C SER A 558 41.04 -2.59 -15.22
N VAL A 559 42.21 -2.42 -15.83
CA VAL A 559 43.42 -2.00 -15.15
C VAL A 559 43.08 -0.67 -14.47
N HIS A 560 43.39 -0.54 -13.18
CA HIS A 560 43.16 0.71 -12.45
C HIS A 560 43.81 1.85 -13.25
N PRO A 561 43.16 3.02 -13.44
CA PRO A 561 43.70 4.09 -14.29
C PRO A 561 45.13 4.51 -13.93
N GLU A 562 45.50 4.32 -12.66
CA GLU A 562 46.82 4.65 -12.12
C GLU A 562 47.75 3.44 -11.90
N ASP A 563 47.40 2.23 -12.38
CA ASP A 563 48.16 1.00 -12.13
C ASP A 563 49.64 1.13 -12.54
N GLU A 564 49.91 1.78 -13.67
CA GLU A 564 51.28 2.01 -14.13
C GLU A 564 52.07 2.90 -13.16
N VAL A 565 51.43 3.94 -12.61
CA VAL A 565 52.03 4.84 -11.62
C VAL A 565 52.30 4.09 -10.33
N VAL A 566 51.34 3.29 -9.85
CA VAL A 566 51.46 2.47 -8.63
C VAL A 566 52.63 1.49 -8.76
N ARG A 567 52.70 0.72 -9.86
CA ARG A 567 53.80 -0.23 -10.11
C ARG A 567 55.16 0.45 -10.14
N ARG A 568 55.24 1.60 -10.79
CA ARG A 568 56.48 2.38 -10.89
C ARG A 568 56.95 2.88 -9.53
N GLN A 569 56.03 3.38 -8.68
CA GLN A 569 56.37 3.84 -7.34
C GLN A 569 56.77 2.68 -6.41
N ASP A 570 56.04 1.57 -6.44
CA ASP A 570 56.35 0.36 -5.67
C ASP A 570 57.73 -0.20 -6.05
N ALA A 571 58.01 -0.33 -7.36
CA ALA A 571 59.32 -0.77 -7.85
C ALA A 571 60.46 0.13 -7.37
N ARG A 572 60.28 1.47 -7.40
CA ARG A 572 61.25 2.43 -6.87
C ARG A 572 61.45 2.29 -5.36
N ALA A 573 60.38 2.11 -4.60
CA ALA A 573 60.46 1.92 -3.16
C ALA A 573 61.21 0.63 -2.80
N LYS A 574 60.89 -0.47 -3.49
CA LYS A 574 61.58 -1.77 -3.33
C LYS A 574 63.05 -1.71 -3.71
N ALA A 575 63.39 -1.00 -4.80
CA ALA A 575 64.79 -0.81 -5.19
C ALA A 575 65.60 -0.07 -4.11
N ARG A 576 65.05 1.01 -3.54
CA ARG A 576 65.68 1.73 -2.42
C ARG A 576 65.81 0.87 -1.16
N MET A 577 64.77 0.11 -0.82
CA MET A 577 64.79 -0.80 0.31
C MET A 577 65.84 -1.89 0.15
N LYS A 578 65.94 -2.48 -1.05
CA LYS A 578 66.97 -3.46 -1.40
C LYS A 578 68.37 -2.86 -1.26
N GLU A 579 68.62 -1.70 -1.88
CA GLU A 579 69.93 -1.04 -1.80
C GLU A 579 70.35 -0.75 -0.35
N TYR A 580 69.43 -0.23 0.47
CA TYR A 580 69.69 0.01 1.89
C TYR A 580 69.98 -1.30 2.65
N SER A 581 69.15 -2.33 2.44
CA SER A 581 69.31 -3.63 3.09
C SER A 581 70.61 -4.32 2.69
N ASP A 582 70.97 -4.30 1.41
CA ASP A 582 72.20 -4.92 0.88
C ASP A 582 73.44 -4.20 1.40
N LYS A 583 73.43 -2.85 1.45
CA LYS A 583 74.50 -2.06 2.05
C LYS A 583 74.69 -2.39 3.54
N ARG A 584 73.58 -2.48 4.28
CA ARG A 584 73.59 -2.82 5.72
C ARG A 584 74.03 -4.26 5.97
N ALA A 585 73.67 -5.20 5.10
CA ALA A 585 74.02 -6.62 5.22
C ALA A 585 75.38 -6.97 4.61
N HIS A 586 76.08 -5.99 4.00
CA HIS A 586 77.29 -6.21 3.19
C HIS A 586 77.09 -7.33 2.15
N ALA A 587 75.89 -7.38 1.57
CA ALA A 587 75.51 -8.43 0.65
C ALA A 587 76.33 -8.32 -0.65
N SER A 588 77.13 -9.34 -0.94
CA SER A 588 77.81 -9.52 -2.21
C SER A 588 77.10 -10.59 -3.03
N HIS A 589 77.06 -10.44 -4.36
CA HIS A 589 76.56 -11.49 -5.24
C HIS A 589 77.43 -12.74 -5.09
N VAL A 590 76.83 -13.82 -4.56
CA VAL A 590 77.48 -15.13 -4.51
C VAL A 590 77.24 -15.80 -5.86
N ASN A 591 78.28 -15.89 -6.70
CA ASN A 591 78.24 -16.74 -7.89
C ASN A 591 78.34 -18.20 -7.43
N LEU A 592 77.18 -18.82 -7.20
CA LEU A 592 77.07 -20.28 -7.12
C LEU A 592 77.07 -20.80 -8.57
N GLN A 593 78.28 -21.03 -9.10
CA GLN A 593 78.47 -21.90 -10.27
C GLN A 593 78.47 -23.36 -9.85
#